data_AF-A0A1K1N6Y4-F1
#
_entry.id   AF-A0A1K1N6Y4-F1
#
_cell.length_a   1.000
_cell.length_b   1.000
_cell.length_c   1.000
_cell.angle_alpha   90.00
_cell.angle_beta   90.00
_cell.angle_gamma   90.00
#
_symmetry.space_group_name_H-M   'P 1'
#
loop_
_entity.id
_entity.type
_entity.pdbx_description
1 polymer ?
#
loop_
_entity_poly.entity_id
_entity_poly.type
_entity_poly.pdbx_seq_one_letter_code
_entity_poly.pdbx_strand_id
1 'polypeptide(L)'
;MNLAIRFCQNTVVLPLAAIVLIAAATSSHAVIVNIDPSQSSVTYHHGPSFSTCDLQGICVPPSDPQTFILSGNFNVIQEVPVWLDSQIIRFDTLAVDSGGATVLGFSFPTYAGLLMNEGDFIASNDPCFLLSSTTSCTGLSMGGIDNFSGTFDGATLSMTGDEYISGSFYHDRFSFTIVAQVGNPLPVPEPETYAMLMAGLGVLGWRVRRETARPPR
;
A
#
# COMPACT_ATOMS: atom_id res chain seq x y z
N MET A 1 -47.78 -23.79 -45.30
CA MET A 1 -47.42 -23.79 -43.87
C MET A 1 -46.01 -23.24 -43.76
N ASN A 2 -45.89 -22.05 -43.18
CA ASN A 2 -44.68 -21.27 -42.96
C ASN A 2 -43.88 -21.83 -41.78
N LEU A 3 -42.54 -21.83 -41.84
CA LEU A 3 -41.70 -21.40 -40.71
C LEU A 3 -40.25 -21.14 -41.15
N ALA A 4 -39.97 -19.89 -41.51
CA ALA A 4 -38.62 -19.33 -41.48
C ALA A 4 -38.39 -18.77 -40.07
N ILE A 5 -37.49 -19.38 -39.28
CA ILE A 5 -37.10 -18.83 -37.97
C ILE A 5 -35.83 -18.00 -38.18
N ARG A 6 -36.01 -16.68 -38.00
CA ARG A 6 -34.98 -15.66 -37.91
C ARG A 6 -34.10 -15.92 -36.68
N PHE A 7 -32.81 -16.19 -36.87
CA PHE A 7 -31.79 -15.95 -35.85
C PHE A 7 -31.08 -14.64 -36.19
N CYS A 8 -31.67 -13.55 -35.73
CA CYS A 8 -31.03 -12.24 -35.68
C CYS A 8 -31.51 -11.59 -34.39
N GLN A 9 -30.55 -11.12 -33.57
CA GLN A 9 -30.66 -10.39 -32.28
C GLN A 9 -30.12 -11.18 -31.08
N ASN A 10 -28.83 -10.96 -30.76
CA ASN A 10 -28.36 -10.79 -29.37
C ASN A 10 -26.90 -10.31 -29.33
N THR A 11 -26.61 -9.17 -29.95
CA THR A 11 -25.27 -8.53 -29.96
C THR A 11 -25.17 -7.30 -29.04
N VAL A 12 -26.09 -7.12 -28.08
CA VAL A 12 -26.19 -5.87 -27.28
C VAL A 12 -25.90 -6.08 -25.78
N VAL A 13 -25.62 -7.30 -25.32
CA VAL A 13 -25.40 -7.54 -23.87
C VAL A 13 -23.95 -7.29 -23.42
N LEU A 14 -22.98 -7.31 -24.34
CA LEU A 14 -21.55 -7.12 -23.99
C LEU A 14 -21.09 -5.66 -23.70
N PRO A 15 -21.60 -4.58 -24.31
CA PRO A 15 -21.08 -3.24 -24.01
C PRO A 15 -21.53 -2.70 -22.65
N LEU A 16 -22.66 -3.16 -22.10
CA LEU A 16 -23.17 -2.69 -20.81
C LEU A 16 -22.38 -3.25 -19.62
N ALA A 17 -21.87 -4.49 -19.72
CA ALA A 17 -20.99 -5.06 -18.69
C ALA A 17 -19.62 -4.36 -18.64
N ALA A 18 -19.10 -3.92 -19.80
CA ALA A 18 -17.85 -3.16 -19.86
C ALA A 18 -18.00 -1.75 -19.25
N ILE A 19 -19.13 -1.06 -19.47
CA ILE A 19 -19.38 0.26 -18.90
C ILE A 19 -19.52 0.20 -17.37
N VAL A 20 -20.11 -0.86 -16.82
CA VAL A 20 -20.22 -1.05 -15.35
C VAL A 20 -18.86 -1.37 -14.72
N LEU A 21 -17.96 -2.10 -15.40
CA LEU A 21 -16.60 -2.31 -14.89
C LEU A 21 -15.72 -1.05 -14.99
N ILE A 22 -15.95 -0.17 -15.98
CA ILE A 22 -15.21 1.11 -16.09
C ILE A 22 -15.66 2.10 -15.01
N ALA A 23 -16.93 2.06 -14.57
CA ALA A 23 -17.45 2.91 -13.50
C ALA A 23 -16.94 2.52 -12.09
N ALA A 24 -16.33 1.35 -11.94
CA ALA A 24 -15.69 0.88 -10.70
C ALA A 24 -14.15 0.98 -10.75
N ALA A 25 -13.60 1.75 -11.68
CA ALA A 25 -12.17 2.00 -11.73
C ALA A 25 -11.76 2.84 -10.51
N THR A 26 -11.14 2.20 -9.53
CA THR A 26 -10.41 2.90 -8.48
C THR A 26 -9.25 3.65 -9.14
N SER A 27 -9.16 4.95 -8.94
CA SER A 27 -7.93 5.68 -9.21
C SER A 27 -6.88 5.14 -8.23
N SER A 28 -5.98 4.29 -8.73
CA SER A 28 -4.84 3.79 -7.97
C SER A 28 -3.57 4.43 -8.52
N HIS A 29 -2.82 5.10 -7.65
CA HIS A 29 -1.52 5.68 -7.97
C HIS A 29 -0.47 4.92 -7.17
N ALA A 30 0.34 4.12 -7.86
CA ALA A 30 1.39 3.33 -7.25
C ALA A 30 2.75 3.89 -7.66
N VAL A 31 3.61 4.16 -6.68
CA VAL A 31 4.94 4.73 -6.90
C VAL A 31 5.99 3.96 -6.12
N ILE A 32 7.09 3.61 -6.78
CA ILE A 32 8.24 2.97 -6.12
C ILE A 32 9.09 4.04 -5.45
N VAL A 33 9.35 3.86 -4.15
CA VAL A 33 10.24 4.71 -3.38
C VAL A 33 11.44 3.91 -2.88
N ASN A 34 12.59 4.57 -2.81
CA ASN A 34 13.83 4.04 -2.25
C ASN A 34 14.03 4.64 -0.86
N ILE A 35 14.31 3.77 0.12
CA ILE A 35 14.63 4.14 1.49
C ILE A 35 15.99 4.85 1.51
N ASP A 36 16.07 6.01 2.17
CA ASP A 36 17.34 6.66 2.49
C ASP A 36 17.92 6.02 3.77
N PRO A 37 18.98 5.21 3.69
CA PRO A 37 19.55 4.53 4.85
C PRO A 37 20.26 5.47 5.83
N SER A 38 20.53 6.72 5.45
CA SER A 38 21.13 7.71 6.35
C SER A 38 20.11 8.34 7.31
N GLN A 39 18.82 8.26 6.96
CA GLN A 39 17.71 8.85 7.72
C GLN A 39 16.71 7.81 8.22
N SER A 40 16.81 6.57 7.74
CA SER A 40 15.86 5.50 8.05
C SER A 40 16.46 4.47 9.00
N SER A 41 15.74 4.19 10.09
CA SER A 41 16.19 3.25 11.10
C SER A 41 15.02 2.63 11.86
N VAL A 42 15.28 1.49 12.48
CA VAL A 42 14.39 0.84 13.42
C VAL A 42 15.15 0.59 14.72
N THR A 43 14.55 0.93 15.84
CA THR A 43 15.11 0.77 17.18
C THR A 43 14.28 -0.21 17.98
N TYR A 44 14.90 -1.30 18.38
CA TYR A 44 14.33 -2.29 19.28
C TYR A 44 14.53 -1.85 20.73
N HIS A 45 13.42 -1.79 21.47
CA HIS A 45 13.39 -1.57 22.90
C HIS A 45 13.00 -2.87 23.59
N HIS A 46 13.91 -3.39 24.40
CA HIS A 46 13.67 -4.61 25.17
C HIS A 46 13.21 -4.26 26.59
N GLY A 47 12.12 -4.88 27.02
CA GLY A 47 11.59 -4.81 28.37
C GLY A 47 11.15 -3.41 28.83
N PRO A 48 10.90 -3.25 30.14
CA PRO A 48 10.45 -1.97 30.66
C PRO A 48 11.58 -0.93 30.63
N SER A 49 11.24 0.33 30.37
CA SER A 49 12.17 1.47 30.47
C SER A 49 12.60 1.81 31.91
N PHE A 50 12.28 0.94 32.87
CA PHE A 50 12.58 1.09 34.30
C PHE A 50 13.30 -0.16 34.81
N SER A 51 14.13 0.02 35.84
CA SER A 51 14.82 -1.08 36.51
C SER A 51 13.83 -2.00 37.20
N THR A 52 13.90 -3.30 36.93
CA THR A 52 13.13 -4.30 37.66
C THR A 52 13.96 -4.79 38.84
N CYS A 53 13.37 -4.84 40.03
CA CYS A 53 14.03 -5.35 41.23
C CYS A 53 13.37 -6.64 41.69
N ASP A 54 14.16 -7.61 42.10
CA ASP A 54 13.65 -8.84 42.72
C ASP A 54 13.15 -8.59 44.16
N LEU A 55 12.56 -9.62 44.79
CA LEU A 55 12.07 -9.55 46.17
C LEU A 55 13.20 -9.39 47.21
N GLN A 56 14.46 -9.52 46.79
CA GLN A 56 15.65 -9.33 47.59
C GLN A 56 16.27 -7.93 47.39
N GLY A 57 15.64 -7.08 46.57
CA GLY A 57 16.07 -5.72 46.29
C GLY A 57 17.23 -5.60 45.30
N ILE A 58 17.57 -6.67 44.57
CA ILE A 58 18.57 -6.64 43.50
C ILE A 58 17.88 -6.11 42.24
N CYS A 59 18.33 -4.96 41.76
CA CYS A 59 17.77 -4.29 40.59
C CYS A 59 18.60 -4.57 39.34
N VAL A 60 17.93 -4.98 38.26
CA VAL A 60 18.52 -5.12 36.92
C VAL A 60 18.25 -3.81 36.16
N PRO A 61 19.28 -3.12 35.62
CA PRO A 61 19.08 -1.93 34.82
C PRO A 61 18.36 -2.29 33.51
N PRO A 62 17.62 -1.33 32.91
CA PRO A 62 17.01 -1.55 31.60
C PRO A 62 18.11 -1.80 30.56
N SER A 63 17.82 -2.71 29.62
CA SER A 63 18.70 -2.98 28.48
C SER A 63 18.74 -1.80 27.53
N ASP A 64 19.94 -1.51 26.99
CA ASP A 64 20.11 -0.47 26.00
C ASP A 64 19.35 -0.81 24.69
N PRO A 65 18.70 0.18 24.05
CA PRO A 65 18.03 -0.02 22.77
C PRO A 65 19.03 -0.43 21.67
N GLN A 66 18.57 -1.28 20.75
CA GLN A 66 19.36 -1.71 19.59
C GLN A 66 18.80 -1.06 18.33
N THR A 67 19.63 -0.28 17.63
CA THR A 67 19.22 0.41 16.39
C THR A 67 19.80 -0.29 15.16
N PHE A 68 18.94 -0.53 14.18
CA PHE A 68 19.26 -1.14 12.90
C PHE A 68 18.93 -0.15 11.78
N ILE A 69 19.75 -0.13 10.74
CA ILE A 69 19.54 0.71 9.57
C ILE A 69 18.52 0.04 8.65
N LEU A 70 17.57 0.83 8.13
CA LEU A 70 16.63 0.37 7.12
C LEU A 70 17.13 0.76 5.73
N SER A 71 16.98 -0.13 4.76
CA SER A 71 17.33 0.16 3.35
C SER A 71 16.46 -0.61 2.38
N GLY A 72 16.57 -0.29 1.09
CA GLY A 72 15.85 -0.99 0.02
C GLY A 72 14.72 -0.18 -0.58
N ASN A 73 13.68 -0.86 -1.09
CA ASN A 73 12.58 -0.22 -1.80
C ASN A 73 11.22 -0.90 -1.56
N PHE A 74 10.17 -0.13 -1.76
CA PHE A 74 8.78 -0.57 -1.62
C PHE A 74 7.85 0.31 -2.47
N ASN A 75 6.64 -0.18 -2.71
CA ASN A 75 5.60 0.58 -3.38
C ASN A 75 4.77 1.37 -2.37
N VAL A 76 4.52 2.63 -2.66
CA VAL A 76 3.48 3.44 -2.04
C VAL A 76 2.27 3.40 -2.96
N ILE A 77 1.15 2.89 -2.46
CA ILE A 77 -0.10 2.76 -3.20
C ILE A 77 -1.12 3.69 -2.57
N GLN A 78 -1.55 4.70 -3.31
CA GLN A 78 -2.67 5.55 -2.95
C GLN A 78 -3.90 5.10 -3.72
N GLU A 79 -5.01 4.87 -3.03
CA GLU A 79 -6.25 4.43 -3.64
C GLU A 79 -7.47 5.08 -2.96
N VAL A 80 -8.53 5.29 -3.72
CA VAL A 80 -9.84 5.75 -3.21
C VAL A 80 -10.81 4.60 -3.37
N PRO A 81 -11.03 3.78 -2.33
CA PRO A 81 -11.92 2.64 -2.42
C PRO A 81 -13.36 3.11 -2.65
N VAL A 82 -14.09 2.50 -3.57
CA VAL A 82 -15.50 2.86 -3.89
C VAL A 82 -16.49 2.73 -2.73
N TRP A 83 -16.12 2.04 -1.67
CA TRP A 83 -16.93 1.86 -0.45
C TRP A 83 -16.52 2.80 0.68
N LEU A 84 -15.50 3.64 0.47
CA LEU A 84 -14.95 4.54 1.47
C LEU A 84 -14.87 5.96 0.89
N ASP A 85 -15.45 6.94 1.57
CA ASP A 85 -15.37 8.36 1.18
C ASP A 85 -14.01 8.98 1.55
N SER A 86 -12.96 8.18 1.66
CA SER A 86 -11.63 8.62 2.09
C SER A 86 -10.55 7.91 1.28
N GLN A 87 -9.48 8.64 1.01
CA GLN A 87 -8.30 8.10 0.35
C GLN A 87 -7.47 7.30 1.35
N ILE A 88 -6.92 6.18 0.91
CA ILE A 88 -6.03 5.36 1.73
C ILE A 88 -4.64 5.28 1.10
N ILE A 89 -3.66 4.98 1.94
CA ILE A 89 -2.29 4.71 1.57
C ILE A 89 -1.90 3.32 2.07
N ARG A 90 -1.31 2.49 1.20
CA ARG A 90 -0.80 1.16 1.56
C ARG A 90 0.65 1.02 1.07
N PHE A 91 1.40 0.18 1.76
CA PHE A 91 2.77 -0.13 1.41
C PHE A 91 2.91 -1.61 1.05
N ASP A 92 3.46 -1.88 -0.13
CA ASP A 92 3.82 -3.22 -0.55
C ASP A 92 5.35 -3.33 -0.57
N THR A 93 5.90 -4.16 0.32
CA THR A 93 7.34 -4.40 0.41
C THR A 93 7.83 -5.13 -0.85
N LEU A 94 8.84 -4.58 -1.52
CA LEU A 94 9.47 -5.24 -2.67
C LEU A 94 10.79 -5.88 -2.25
N ALA A 95 11.72 -5.07 -1.75
CA ALA A 95 13.02 -5.50 -1.28
C ALA A 95 13.48 -4.58 -0.14
N VAL A 96 12.85 -4.71 1.03
CA VAL A 96 13.22 -3.96 2.24
C VAL A 96 14.18 -4.81 3.08
N ASP A 97 15.33 -4.25 3.43
CA ASP A 97 16.28 -4.82 4.38
C ASP A 97 16.22 -4.04 5.70
N SER A 98 15.97 -4.77 6.79
CA SER A 98 15.86 -4.21 8.14
C SER A 98 17.14 -4.30 8.96
N GLY A 99 18.27 -4.64 8.33
CA GLY A 99 19.58 -4.64 8.97
C GLY A 99 19.73 -5.70 10.07
N GLY A 100 18.85 -6.71 10.08
CA GLY A 100 18.81 -7.77 11.10
C GLY A 100 17.67 -7.65 12.11
N ALA A 101 16.88 -6.57 12.11
CA ALA A 101 15.75 -6.41 13.04
C ALA A 101 14.66 -7.48 12.86
N THR A 102 14.53 -8.05 11.66
CA THR A 102 13.61 -9.19 11.38
C THR A 102 13.92 -10.43 12.23
N VAL A 103 15.19 -10.63 12.62
CA VAL A 103 15.59 -11.72 13.53
C VAL A 103 15.00 -11.51 14.93
N LEU A 104 14.78 -10.26 15.32
CA LEU A 104 14.15 -9.87 16.58
C LEU A 104 12.61 -9.78 16.47
N GLY A 105 12.05 -10.04 15.29
CA GLY A 105 10.60 -10.07 15.06
C GLY A 105 10.01 -8.81 14.45
N PHE A 106 10.82 -7.82 14.05
CA PHE A 106 10.32 -6.63 13.35
C PHE A 106 9.68 -7.01 12.01
N SER A 107 8.51 -6.44 11.73
CA SER A 107 7.84 -6.57 10.44
C SER A 107 7.58 -5.19 9.83
N PHE A 108 7.90 -5.04 8.54
CA PHE A 108 7.65 -3.76 7.87
C PHE A 108 6.12 -3.51 7.80
N PRO A 109 5.64 -2.29 8.03
CA PRO A 109 4.20 -2.02 8.07
C PRO A 109 3.51 -2.32 6.74
N THR A 110 2.49 -3.19 6.76
CA THR A 110 1.72 -3.59 5.56
C THR A 110 0.24 -3.21 5.61
N TYR A 111 -0.25 -2.67 6.72
CA TYR A 111 -1.65 -2.26 6.85
C TYR A 111 -1.87 -0.86 6.24
N ALA A 112 -3.11 -0.59 5.85
CA ALA A 112 -3.46 0.67 5.19
C ALA A 112 -3.62 1.82 6.20
N GLY A 113 -3.16 3.00 5.80
CA GLY A 113 -3.41 4.27 6.47
C GLY A 113 -4.52 5.07 5.78
N LEU A 114 -5.12 5.99 6.54
CA LEU A 114 -6.03 7.00 6.03
C LEU A 114 -5.22 8.23 5.63
N LEU A 115 -5.34 8.63 4.36
CA LEU A 115 -4.77 9.87 3.88
C LEU A 115 -5.64 11.04 4.37
N MET A 116 -5.00 11.99 5.01
CA MET A 116 -5.57 13.23 5.49
C MET A 116 -5.32 14.35 4.46
N ASN A 117 -5.72 15.57 4.79
CA ASN A 117 -5.42 16.73 3.97
C ASN A 117 -3.91 16.96 3.89
N GLU A 118 -3.44 17.53 2.78
CA GLU A 118 -2.04 17.98 2.61
C GLU A 118 -0.99 16.85 2.56
N GLY A 119 -1.40 15.59 2.33
CA GLY A 119 -0.49 14.46 2.16
C GLY A 119 -0.09 13.78 3.48
N ASP A 120 -0.59 14.29 4.61
CA ASP A 120 -0.46 13.63 5.90
C ASP A 120 -1.24 12.31 5.90
N PHE A 121 -0.79 11.33 6.69
CA PHE A 121 -1.54 10.10 6.91
C PHE A 121 -1.33 9.56 8.31
N ILE A 122 -2.34 8.82 8.76
CA ILE A 122 -2.29 8.04 9.99
C ILE A 122 -2.70 6.62 9.67
N ALA A 123 -2.13 5.65 10.37
CA ALA A 123 -2.45 4.25 10.22
C ALA A 123 -2.45 3.56 11.57
N SER A 124 -3.30 2.55 11.68
CA SER A 124 -3.32 1.65 12.83
C SER A 124 -3.63 0.23 12.36
N ASN A 125 -3.09 -0.76 13.06
CA ASN A 125 -3.46 -2.15 12.87
C ASN A 125 -4.85 -2.50 13.46
N ASP A 126 -5.60 -1.53 14.01
CA ASP A 126 -6.98 -1.74 14.43
C ASP A 126 -7.82 -2.19 13.22
N PRO A 127 -8.49 -3.36 13.26
CA PRO A 127 -9.36 -3.80 12.17
C PRO A 127 -10.48 -2.80 11.82
N CYS A 128 -10.77 -1.86 12.72
CA CYS A 128 -11.82 -0.86 12.58
C CYS A 128 -11.31 0.50 12.12
N PHE A 129 -9.99 0.68 12.01
CA PHE A 129 -9.36 1.97 11.76
C PHE A 129 -9.91 2.65 10.50
N LEU A 130 -10.06 1.90 9.40
CA LEU A 130 -10.55 2.42 8.12
C LEU A 130 -12.05 2.77 8.14
N LEU A 131 -12.82 2.25 9.10
CA LEU A 131 -14.26 2.51 9.22
C LEU A 131 -14.53 3.64 10.23
N SER A 132 -13.71 3.73 11.27
CA SER A 132 -13.76 4.81 12.25
C SER A 132 -12.37 5.04 12.84
N SER A 133 -11.71 6.10 12.37
CA SER A 133 -10.37 6.49 12.85
C SER A 133 -10.32 6.89 14.33
N THR A 134 -11.49 7.07 14.96
CA THR A 134 -11.62 7.49 16.36
C THR A 134 -12.31 6.47 17.26
N THR A 135 -12.79 5.34 16.74
CA THR A 135 -13.65 4.42 17.51
C THR A 135 -13.42 2.95 17.17
N SER A 136 -13.11 2.13 18.17
CA SER A 136 -13.03 0.67 18.06
C SER A 136 -14.41 0.07 17.69
N CYS A 137 -14.48 -0.97 16.85
CA CYS A 137 -15.75 -1.65 16.61
C CYS A 137 -16.28 -2.24 17.92
N THR A 138 -17.51 -1.86 18.25
CA THR A 138 -18.41 -2.54 19.22
C THR A 138 -17.89 -2.78 20.64
N GLY A 139 -16.81 -2.11 21.07
CA GLY A 139 -16.31 -2.17 22.45
C GLY A 139 -15.67 -3.51 22.86
N LEU A 140 -15.44 -4.42 21.90
CA LEU A 140 -14.76 -5.71 22.10
C LEU A 140 -13.39 -5.77 21.40
N SER A 141 -13.09 -4.83 20.50
CA SER A 141 -11.73 -4.62 19.99
C SER A 141 -10.95 -3.83 21.03
N MET A 142 -9.77 -4.33 21.43
CA MET A 142 -8.86 -3.63 22.34
C MET A 142 -8.15 -2.42 21.68
N GLY A 143 -8.54 -2.06 20.45
CA GLY A 143 -7.84 -1.08 19.64
C GLY A 143 -6.59 -1.67 18.99
N GLY A 144 -6.12 -1.01 17.95
CA GLY A 144 -4.80 -1.30 17.38
C GLY A 144 -3.70 -0.80 18.30
N ILE A 145 -2.71 -1.65 18.57
CA ILE A 145 -1.53 -1.30 19.37
C ILE A 145 -0.40 -0.74 18.49
N ASP A 146 -0.35 -1.17 17.23
CA ASP A 146 0.63 -0.70 16.27
C ASP A 146 0.03 0.48 15.52
N ASN A 147 0.82 1.53 15.40
CA ASN A 147 0.43 2.72 14.69
C ASN A 147 1.63 3.36 14.03
N PHE A 148 1.36 4.04 12.92
CA PHE A 148 2.34 4.90 12.29
C PHE A 148 1.64 6.08 11.65
N SER A 149 2.39 7.15 11.50
CA SER A 149 1.94 8.35 10.82
C SER A 149 3.09 8.97 10.05
N GLY A 150 2.74 9.79 9.08
CA GLY A 150 3.72 10.38 8.21
C GLY A 150 3.13 11.31 7.20
N THR A 151 3.97 11.71 6.26
CA THR A 151 3.63 12.57 5.14
C THR A 151 4.08 11.93 3.84
N PHE A 152 3.27 12.07 2.80
CA PHE A 152 3.61 11.69 1.44
C PHE A 152 3.11 12.74 0.45
N ASP A 153 4.05 13.42 -0.20
CA ASP A 153 3.75 14.48 -1.17
C ASP A 153 3.72 13.98 -2.64
N GLY A 154 3.82 12.65 -2.84
CA GLY A 154 3.93 12.01 -4.15
C GLY A 154 5.37 11.76 -4.62
N ALA A 155 6.36 12.40 -4.00
CA ALA A 155 7.78 12.26 -4.34
C ALA A 155 8.64 11.84 -3.14
N THR A 156 8.28 12.27 -1.93
CA THR A 156 8.98 12.02 -0.69
C THR A 156 8.00 11.48 0.34
N LEU A 157 8.42 10.42 1.02
CA LEU A 157 7.72 9.80 2.12
C LEU A 157 8.55 10.00 3.39
N SER A 158 7.92 10.44 4.46
CA SER A 158 8.51 10.43 5.80
C SER A 158 7.49 9.87 6.77
N MET A 159 7.82 8.78 7.46
CA MET A 159 6.92 8.17 8.43
C MET A 159 7.63 7.64 9.65
N THR A 160 6.92 7.66 10.77
CA THR A 160 7.36 7.15 12.05
C THR A 160 6.26 6.32 12.68
N GLY A 161 6.63 5.30 13.44
CA GLY A 161 5.65 4.48 14.12
C GLY A 161 6.24 3.56 15.17
N ASP A 162 5.34 2.84 15.82
CA ASP A 162 5.65 1.83 16.81
C ASP A 162 4.97 0.50 16.44
N GLU A 163 5.71 -0.59 16.60
CA GLU A 163 5.24 -1.98 16.48
C GLU A 163 5.53 -2.72 17.79
N TYR A 164 4.51 -3.32 18.39
CA TYR A 164 4.62 -4.06 19.64
C TYR A 164 4.73 -5.56 19.37
N ILE A 165 5.67 -6.21 20.06
CA ILE A 165 5.84 -7.66 19.94
C ILE A 165 4.76 -8.36 20.77
N SER A 166 3.89 -9.08 20.07
CA SER A 166 2.83 -9.87 20.69
C SER A 166 3.41 -10.97 21.60
N GLY A 167 2.95 -11.00 22.86
CA GLY A 167 3.28 -12.08 23.80
C GLY A 167 4.39 -11.78 24.81
N SER A 168 4.98 -10.58 24.81
CA SER A 168 5.86 -10.15 25.91
C SER A 168 5.06 -9.48 27.04
N PHE A 169 5.27 -9.95 28.28
CA PHE A 169 4.69 -9.35 29.51
C PHE A 169 5.32 -7.99 29.87
N TYR A 170 6.44 -7.65 29.23
CA TYR A 170 7.16 -6.40 29.39
C TYR A 170 7.33 -5.84 27.99
N HIS A 171 6.49 -4.88 27.59
CA HIS A 171 6.22 -4.53 26.19
C HIS A 171 7.48 -4.20 25.37
N ASP A 172 8.07 -5.25 24.78
CA ASP A 172 9.05 -5.14 23.73
C ASP A 172 8.40 -4.44 22.54
N ARG A 173 9.09 -3.44 22.01
CA ARG A 173 8.59 -2.65 20.88
C ARG A 173 9.70 -2.28 19.92
N PHE A 174 9.33 -2.08 18.67
CA PHE A 174 10.14 -1.42 17.66
C PHE A 174 9.59 -0.01 17.46
N SER A 175 10.47 0.98 17.54
CA SER A 175 10.19 2.32 17.04
C SER A 175 10.94 2.53 15.75
N PHE A 176 10.28 2.97 14.69
CA PHE A 176 10.91 3.14 13.39
C PHE A 176 10.72 4.54 12.82
N THR A 177 11.67 4.94 11.99
CA THR A 177 11.62 6.14 11.15
C THR A 177 12.03 5.72 9.75
N ILE A 178 11.20 6.06 8.76
CA ILE A 178 11.43 5.73 7.36
C ILE A 178 11.31 7.01 6.56
N VAL A 179 12.42 7.38 5.92
CA VAL A 179 12.47 8.46 4.93
C VAL A 179 12.79 7.82 3.59
N ALA A 180 11.90 7.98 2.62
CA ALA A 180 12.06 7.41 1.30
C ALA A 180 11.73 8.45 0.23
N GLN A 181 12.36 8.31 -0.93
CA GLN A 181 12.13 9.19 -2.06
C GLN A 181 11.90 8.37 -3.32
N VAL A 182 11.09 8.88 -4.23
CA VAL A 182 10.87 8.26 -5.54
C VAL A 182 12.22 8.08 -6.22
N GLY A 183 12.61 6.81 -6.39
CA GLY A 183 13.76 6.48 -7.19
C GLY A 183 13.51 6.92 -8.62
N ASN A 184 14.53 7.47 -9.30
CA ASN A 184 14.46 7.95 -10.68
C ASN A 184 13.45 7.12 -11.50
N PRO A 185 12.23 7.63 -11.74
CA PRO A 185 11.18 6.79 -12.28
C PRO A 185 11.57 6.49 -13.72
N LEU A 186 11.80 5.21 -14.03
CA LEU A 186 11.60 4.78 -15.40
C LEU A 186 10.11 4.99 -15.66
N PRO A 187 9.71 5.82 -16.64
CA PRO A 187 8.30 6.08 -16.89
C PRO A 187 7.62 4.74 -17.16
N VAL A 188 6.80 4.26 -16.22
CA VAL A 188 5.93 3.12 -16.45
C VAL A 188 4.74 3.68 -17.23
N PRO A 189 4.55 3.30 -18.51
CA PRO A 189 3.43 3.81 -19.28
C PRO A 189 2.12 3.39 -18.61
N GLU A 190 1.22 4.35 -18.40
CA GLU A 190 -0.07 4.08 -17.79
C GLU A 190 -0.89 3.08 -18.63
N PRO A 191 -1.86 2.37 -18.02
CA PRO A 191 -2.72 1.42 -18.74
C PRO A 191 -3.41 2.04 -19.96
N GLU A 192 -3.75 3.33 -19.88
CA GLU A 192 -4.34 4.10 -20.98
C GLU A 192 -3.36 4.34 -22.13
N THR A 193 -2.06 4.43 -21.86
CA THR A 193 -1.04 4.55 -22.91
C THR A 193 -0.97 3.27 -23.75
N TYR A 194 -1.08 2.10 -23.11
CA TYR A 194 -1.19 0.83 -23.82
C TYR A 194 -2.50 0.72 -24.61
N ALA A 195 -3.61 1.20 -24.05
CA ALA A 195 -4.89 1.22 -24.73
C ALA A 195 -4.85 2.10 -25.99
N MET A 196 -4.28 3.30 -25.91
CA MET A 196 -4.13 4.21 -27.05
C MET A 196 -3.15 3.68 -28.10
N LEU A 197 -2.07 3.03 -27.66
CA LEU A 197 -1.12 2.36 -28.57
C LEU A 197 -1.79 1.20 -29.33
N MET A 198 -2.53 0.35 -28.63
CA MET A 198 -3.28 -0.76 -29.24
C MET A 198 -4.40 -0.26 -30.16
N ALA A 199 -5.10 0.81 -29.77
CA ALA A 199 -6.10 1.46 -30.61
C ALA A 199 -5.46 2.02 -31.91
N GLY A 200 -4.31 2.68 -31.80
CA GLY A 200 -3.56 3.19 -32.95
C GLY A 200 -3.12 2.08 -33.90
N LEU A 201 -2.55 0.99 -33.38
CA LEU A 201 -2.15 -0.18 -34.16
C LEU A 201 -3.35 -0.88 -34.82
N GLY A 202 -4.49 -0.96 -34.13
CA GLY A 202 -5.73 -1.51 -34.68
C GLY A 202 -6.23 -0.73 -35.90
N VAL A 203 -6.20 0.61 -35.85
CA VAL A 203 -6.60 1.47 -36.98
C VAL A 203 -5.66 1.32 -38.18
N LEU A 204 -4.34 1.24 -37.94
CA LEU A 204 -3.35 1.04 -38.99
C LEU A 204 -3.52 -0.33 -39.66
N GLY A 205 -3.66 -1.41 -38.88
CA GLY A 205 -3.91 -2.75 -39.41
C GLY A 205 -5.20 -2.85 -40.23
N TRP A 206 -6.26 -2.15 -39.81
CA TRP A 206 -7.51 -2.12 -40.56
C TRP A 206 -7.40 -1.39 -41.90
N ARG A 207 -6.62 -0.31 -41.98
CA ARG A 207 -6.35 0.39 -43.25
C ARG A 207 -5.59 -0.48 -44.24
N VAL A 208 -4.50 -1.13 -43.81
CA VAL A 208 -3.70 -2.01 -44.68
C VAL A 208 -4.53 -3.19 -45.23
N ARG A 209 -5.43 -3.75 -44.40
CA ARG A 209 -6.33 -4.82 -44.84
C ARG A 209 -7.34 -4.35 -45.90
N ARG A 210 -7.78 -3.09 -45.85
CA ARG A 210 -8.68 -2.51 -46.88
C ARG A 210 -7.98 -2.26 -48.20
N GLU A 211 -6.69 -1.97 -48.17
CA GLU A 211 -5.89 -1.71 -49.38
C GLU A 211 -5.56 -3.01 -50.12
N THR A 212 -5.21 -4.07 -49.40
CA THR A 212 -4.93 -5.39 -49.97
C THR A 212 -6.18 -6.15 -50.45
N ALA A 213 -7.37 -5.78 -49.96
CA ALA A 213 -8.64 -6.36 -50.40
C ALA A 213 -9.23 -5.70 -51.67
N ARG A 214 -8.55 -4.71 -52.29
CA ARG A 214 -8.96 -4.20 -53.60
C ARG A 214 -8.42 -5.12 -54.71
N PRO A 215 -9.28 -5.79 -55.49
CA PRO A 215 -8.83 -6.62 -56.60
C PRO A 215 -8.13 -5.75 -57.67
N PRO A 216 -7.08 -6.26 -58.32
CA PRO A 216 -6.43 -5.57 -59.43
C PRO A 216 -7.43 -5.33 -60.56
N ARG A 217 -7.42 -4.10 -61.11
CA ARG A 217 -8.18 -3.72 -62.31
C ARG A 217 -7.51 -4.25 -63.57
#